data_AF-K0AZW7-F1
#
_entry.id   AF-K0AZW7-F1
#
_cell.length_a   1.000
_cell.length_b   1.000
_cell.length_c   1.000
_cell.angle_alpha   90.00
_cell.angle_beta   90.00
_cell.angle_gamma   90.00
#
_symmetry.space_group_name_H-M   'P 1'
#
loop_
_entity.id
_entity.type
_entity.pdbx_description
1 polymer ?
#
loop_
_entity_poly.entity_id
_entity_poly.type
_entity_poly.pdbx_seq_one_letter_code
_entity_poly.pdbx_strand_id
1 'polypeptide(L)'
;MSMIKEYTYEDFFNVQKHRQMYILCYNKKMKRDILKPNELAKLLNVSVKTLQRWDNDGILKAYRTPTDRRYYKYEQYLEFIRRSFNEENRGKTVIYARVLRNRIKDGLKKQVETLKQYAEDNNIIVDEVYEEVGSGFNFNREKWNEIIERCRDNEIRRVIIYSKDRFVKIGYEWFERFLNSLDVEIIVVKENSAG
;
A
#
# COMPACT_ATOMS: atom_id res chain seq x y z
N MET A 1 -37.79 -1.86 -26.32
CA MET A 1 -37.54 -0.98 -25.16
C MET A 1 -36.39 -1.62 -24.36
N SER A 2 -35.14 -1.42 -24.76
CA SER A 2 -34.00 -2.02 -24.05
C SER A 2 -33.60 -1.13 -22.87
N MET A 3 -33.66 -1.68 -21.67
CA MET A 3 -33.11 -1.06 -20.46
C MET A 3 -31.62 -0.77 -20.66
N ILE A 4 -31.27 0.51 -20.66
CA ILE A 4 -29.88 0.94 -20.52
C ILE A 4 -29.51 0.65 -19.06
N LYS A 5 -28.55 -0.25 -18.83
CA LYS A 5 -27.99 -0.47 -17.50
C LYS A 5 -27.27 0.81 -17.06
N GLU A 6 -27.73 1.42 -15.98
CA GLU A 6 -27.00 2.49 -15.29
C GLU A 6 -25.73 1.88 -14.67
N TYR A 7 -24.57 2.32 -15.15
CA TYR A 7 -23.27 1.96 -14.57
C TYR A 7 -23.02 2.83 -13.32
N THR A 8 -22.71 2.18 -12.20
CA THR A 8 -22.44 2.89 -10.93
C THR A 8 -20.97 3.30 -10.80
N TYR A 9 -20.67 4.21 -9.87
CA TYR A 9 -19.30 4.67 -9.59
C TYR A 9 -18.39 3.53 -9.10
N GLU A 10 -18.96 2.50 -8.46
CA GLU A 10 -18.26 1.30 -8.00
C GLU A 10 -17.88 0.38 -9.17
N ASP A 11 -18.73 0.29 -10.22
CA ASP A 11 -18.43 -0.45 -11.44
C ASP A 11 -17.24 0.16 -12.20
N PHE A 12 -17.07 1.48 -12.13
CA PHE A 12 -15.92 2.20 -12.67
C PHE A 12 -14.63 1.91 -11.87
N PHE A 13 -14.74 1.75 -10.56
CA PHE A 13 -13.62 1.49 -9.64
C PHE A 13 -12.99 0.09 -9.84
N ASN A 14 -13.83 -0.94 -10.03
CA ASN A 14 -13.35 -2.32 -10.19
C ASN A 14 -12.64 -2.57 -11.53
N VAL A 15 -13.04 -1.87 -12.60
CA VAL A 15 -12.36 -1.96 -13.91
C VAL A 15 -11.01 -1.20 -13.91
N GLN A 16 -10.86 -0.16 -13.08
CA GLN A 16 -9.63 0.63 -12.94
C GLN A 16 -8.54 -0.09 -12.13
N LYS A 17 -8.88 -0.81 -11.04
CA LYS A 17 -7.92 -1.53 -10.17
C LYS A 17 -7.07 -2.55 -10.94
N HIS A 18 -7.70 -3.34 -11.81
CA HIS A 18 -6.99 -4.37 -12.60
C HIS A 18 -6.16 -3.80 -13.75
N ARG A 19 -6.54 -2.62 -14.27
CA ARG A 19 -5.76 -1.88 -15.29
C ARG A 19 -4.55 -1.17 -14.70
N GLN A 20 -4.64 -0.64 -13.48
CA GLN A 20 -3.58 0.17 -12.87
C GLN A 20 -2.31 -0.63 -12.56
N MET A 21 -2.44 -1.89 -12.13
CA MET A 21 -1.28 -2.76 -11.89
C MET A 21 -0.56 -3.14 -13.20
N TYR A 22 -1.31 -3.37 -14.29
CA TYR A 22 -0.73 -3.58 -15.63
C TYR A 22 -0.10 -2.30 -16.19
N ILE A 23 -0.69 -1.12 -15.96
CA ILE A 23 -0.17 0.18 -16.40
C ILE A 23 1.17 0.50 -15.71
N LEU A 24 1.29 0.25 -14.40
CA LEU A 24 2.54 0.47 -13.66
C LEU A 24 3.69 -0.43 -14.16
N CYS A 25 3.41 -1.70 -14.48
CA CYS A 25 4.42 -2.61 -15.03
C CYS A 25 4.72 -2.36 -16.53
N TYR A 26 3.74 -1.93 -17.33
CA TYR A 26 3.90 -1.71 -18.77
C TYR A 26 4.52 -0.34 -19.12
N ASN A 27 4.40 0.66 -18.24
CA ASN A 27 4.91 2.01 -18.50
C ASN A 27 6.44 2.17 -18.38
N LYS A 28 7.16 1.14 -17.91
CA LYS A 28 8.65 1.14 -17.93
C LYS A 28 9.22 1.33 -19.35
N LYS A 29 8.39 1.15 -20.40
CA LYS A 29 8.74 1.31 -21.82
C LYS A 29 8.33 2.66 -22.46
N MET A 30 7.61 3.53 -21.76
CA MET A 30 7.20 4.86 -22.27
C MET A 30 7.97 5.97 -21.52
N LYS A 31 9.25 6.15 -21.85
CA LYS A 31 10.06 7.28 -21.38
C LYS A 31 9.58 8.60 -22.02
N ARG A 32 8.64 9.28 -21.39
CA ARG A 32 8.64 10.75 -21.38
C ARG A 32 8.71 11.19 -19.93
N ASP A 33 9.93 11.54 -19.51
CA ASP A 33 10.17 12.02 -18.15
C ASP A 33 9.46 13.36 -17.88
N ILE A 34 9.03 14.06 -18.94
CA ILE A 34 8.39 15.38 -18.91
C ILE A 34 6.97 15.30 -19.52
N LEU A 35 5.99 15.81 -18.78
CA LEU A 35 4.60 15.95 -19.14
C LEU A 35 4.23 17.42 -19.33
N LYS A 36 3.50 17.72 -20.41
CA LYS A 36 2.84 19.01 -20.59
C LYS A 36 1.59 19.10 -19.71
N PRO A 37 1.10 20.31 -19.35
CA PRO A 37 -0.10 20.47 -18.52
C PRO A 37 -1.33 19.71 -19.06
N ASN A 38 -1.54 19.68 -20.37
CA ASN A 38 -2.66 18.93 -20.97
C ASN A 38 -2.51 17.42 -20.83
N GLU A 39 -1.28 16.89 -20.87
CA GLU A 39 -1.02 15.45 -20.71
C GLU A 39 -1.27 15.05 -19.24
N LEU A 40 -0.73 15.82 -18.30
CA LEU A 40 -0.95 15.56 -16.88
C LEU A 40 -2.41 15.74 -16.46
N ALA A 41 -3.09 16.76 -16.97
CA ALA A 41 -4.52 16.99 -16.71
C ALA A 41 -5.38 15.80 -17.17
N LYS A 42 -5.05 15.20 -18.33
CA LYS A 42 -5.70 13.96 -18.80
C LYS A 42 -5.40 12.77 -17.88
N LEU A 43 -4.16 12.61 -17.42
CA LEU A 43 -3.77 11.53 -16.51
C LEU A 43 -4.45 11.64 -15.14
N LEU A 44 -4.67 12.87 -14.64
CA LEU A 44 -5.35 13.16 -13.39
C LEU A 44 -6.87 13.30 -13.53
N ASN A 45 -7.39 13.24 -14.76
CA ASN A 45 -8.81 13.47 -15.09
C ASN A 45 -9.35 14.81 -14.54
N VAL A 46 -8.57 15.89 -14.66
CA VAL A 46 -8.96 17.25 -14.26
C VAL A 46 -8.84 18.22 -15.42
N SER A 47 -9.41 19.41 -15.28
CA SER A 47 -9.17 20.48 -16.25
C SER A 47 -7.75 21.04 -16.12
N VAL A 48 -7.19 21.54 -17.23
CA VAL A 48 -5.89 22.24 -17.22
C VAL A 48 -5.92 23.47 -16.30
N LYS A 49 -7.08 24.12 -16.21
CA LYS A 49 -7.30 25.27 -15.32
C LYS A 49 -7.23 24.87 -13.84
N THR A 50 -7.75 23.71 -13.48
CA THR A 50 -7.62 23.12 -12.14
C THR A 50 -6.15 22.86 -11.83
N LEU A 51 -5.42 22.24 -12.76
CA LEU A 51 -4.00 21.97 -12.61
C LEU A 51 -3.15 23.26 -12.47
N GLN A 52 -3.51 24.33 -13.18
CA GLN A 52 -2.86 25.65 -13.03
C GLN A 52 -3.16 26.31 -11.68
N ARG A 53 -4.38 26.15 -11.15
CA ARG A 53 -4.71 26.61 -9.80
C ARG A 53 -3.88 25.88 -8.76
N TRP A 54 -3.81 24.56 -8.83
CA TRP A 54 -2.99 23.75 -7.91
C TRP A 54 -1.52 24.12 -7.90
N ASP A 55 -0.97 24.53 -9.04
CA ASP A 55 0.39 25.07 -9.12
C ASP A 55 0.51 26.41 -8.38
N ASN A 56 -0.42 27.33 -8.59
CA ASN A 56 -0.44 28.62 -7.90
C ASN A 56 -0.66 28.48 -6.39
N ASP A 57 -1.51 27.53 -5.98
CA ASP A 57 -1.86 27.23 -4.59
C ASP A 57 -0.81 26.34 -3.90
N GLY A 58 0.22 25.88 -4.63
CA GLY A 58 1.31 25.05 -4.11
C GLY A 58 0.96 23.57 -3.90
N ILE A 59 -0.26 23.14 -4.26
CA ILE A 59 -0.75 21.75 -4.15
C ILE A 59 0.02 20.81 -5.08
N LEU A 60 0.25 21.22 -6.33
CA LEU A 60 1.06 20.47 -7.31
C LEU A 60 1.88 21.44 -8.13
N LYS A 61 3.04 21.84 -7.57
CA LYS A 61 3.89 22.89 -8.13
C LYS A 61 4.55 22.45 -9.44
N ALA A 62 4.27 23.16 -10.52
CA ALA A 62 4.89 22.88 -11.82
C ALA A 62 6.33 23.39 -11.87
N TYR A 63 7.16 22.66 -12.64
CA TYR A 63 8.42 23.19 -13.11
C TYR A 63 8.20 24.20 -14.23
N ARG A 64 9.21 25.04 -14.46
CA ARG A 64 9.18 26.11 -15.46
C ARG A 64 10.37 26.02 -16.40
N THR A 65 10.13 26.23 -17.69
CA THR A 65 11.19 26.49 -18.66
C THR A 65 11.74 27.91 -18.48
N PRO A 66 12.89 28.26 -19.10
CA PRO A 66 13.37 29.64 -19.11
C PRO A 66 12.36 30.67 -19.66
N THR A 67 11.40 30.22 -20.49
CA THR A 67 10.31 31.02 -21.04
C THR A 67 9.03 30.95 -20.18
N ASP A 68 9.14 30.57 -18.90
CA ASP A 68 8.04 30.42 -17.93
C ASP A 68 6.88 29.48 -18.36
N ARG A 69 7.16 28.49 -19.22
CA ARG A 69 6.15 27.48 -19.58
C ARG A 69 6.11 26.37 -18.53
N ARG A 70 4.90 26.02 -18.08
CA ARG A 70 4.65 24.94 -17.12
C ARG A 70 4.98 23.57 -17.71
N TYR A 71 5.67 22.73 -16.96
CA TYR A 71 5.79 21.31 -17.22
C TYR A 71 5.87 20.52 -15.91
N TYR A 72 5.63 19.22 -15.99
CA TYR A 72 5.64 18.30 -14.85
C TYR A 72 6.53 17.11 -15.15
N LYS A 73 7.04 16.46 -14.11
CA LYS A 73 7.73 15.18 -14.29
C LYS A 73 6.75 14.03 -14.18
N TYR A 74 7.01 12.93 -14.86
CA TYR A 74 6.18 11.73 -14.70
C TYR A 74 6.25 11.19 -13.25
N GLU A 75 7.43 11.23 -12.63
CA GLU A 75 7.61 10.87 -11.22
C GLU A 75 6.77 11.74 -10.28
N GLN A 76 6.66 13.04 -10.58
CA GLN A 76 5.83 13.96 -9.81
C GLN A 76 4.35 13.60 -9.87
N TYR A 77 3.87 13.12 -11.03
CA TYR A 77 2.52 12.57 -11.15
C TYR A 77 2.34 11.34 -10.27
N LEU A 78 3.30 10.39 -10.30
CA LEU A 78 3.27 9.18 -9.47
C LEU A 78 3.26 9.51 -7.98
N GLU A 79 4.08 10.46 -7.53
CA GLU A 79 4.10 10.93 -6.15
C GLU A 79 2.78 11.61 -5.76
N PHE A 80 2.25 12.46 -6.65
CA PHE A 80 1.00 13.18 -6.38
C PHE A 80 -0.18 12.21 -6.22
N ILE A 81 -0.36 11.27 -7.15
CA ILE A 81 -1.44 10.27 -7.04
C ILE A 81 -1.25 9.41 -5.78
N ARG A 82 -0.03 8.96 -5.47
CA ARG A 82 0.25 8.20 -4.24
C ARG A 82 -0.20 8.97 -3.00
N ARG A 83 0.16 10.26 -2.90
CA ARG A 83 -0.22 11.12 -1.77
C ARG A 83 -1.73 11.37 -1.71
N SER A 84 -2.37 11.62 -2.86
CA SER A 84 -3.82 11.86 -2.93
C SER A 84 -4.65 10.63 -2.58
N PHE A 85 -4.18 9.41 -2.87
CA PHE A 85 -4.83 8.18 -2.40
C PHE A 85 -4.57 7.89 -0.91
N ASN A 86 -3.43 8.35 -0.37
CA ASN A 86 -2.99 8.08 1.00
C ASN A 86 -3.61 8.97 2.09
N GLU A 87 -4.43 9.99 1.77
CA GLU A 87 -5.08 10.81 2.82
C GLU A 87 -6.50 10.37 3.18
N GLU A 88 -7.31 9.93 2.23
CA GLU A 88 -8.68 9.44 2.51
C GLU A 88 -8.77 7.91 2.65
N ASN A 89 -7.82 7.14 2.10
CA ASN A 89 -7.78 5.68 2.17
C ASN A 89 -6.42 5.20 2.70
N ARG A 90 -6.06 5.63 3.91
CA ARG A 90 -4.94 5.02 4.65
C ARG A 90 -5.32 3.58 4.94
N GLY A 91 -4.91 2.64 4.08
CA GLY A 91 -5.10 1.21 4.30
C GLY A 91 -4.81 0.83 5.75
N LYS A 92 -5.45 -0.23 6.22
CA LYS A 92 -5.44 -0.62 7.63
C LYS A 92 -4.02 -0.94 8.11
N THR A 93 -3.77 -0.68 9.38
CA THR A 93 -2.66 -1.24 10.14
C THR A 93 -3.15 -2.49 10.86
N VAL A 94 -2.49 -3.61 10.61
CA VAL A 94 -2.87 -4.89 11.20
C VAL A 94 -1.74 -5.47 12.03
N ILE A 95 -2.09 -6.15 13.11
CA ILE A 95 -1.16 -7.02 13.85
C ILE A 95 -1.28 -8.42 13.28
N TYR A 96 -0.15 -9.11 13.07
CA TYR A 96 -0.12 -10.54 12.77
C TYR A 96 0.76 -11.29 13.78
N ALA A 97 0.10 -12.13 14.58
CA ALA A 97 0.69 -12.98 15.60
C ALA A 97 0.56 -14.45 15.19
N ARG A 98 1.65 -15.20 15.34
CA ARG A 98 1.71 -16.62 14.97
C ARG A 98 2.40 -17.46 16.03
N VAL A 99 1.79 -18.58 16.41
CA VAL A 99 2.42 -19.62 17.24
C VAL A 99 2.46 -20.97 16.54
N LEU A 100 3.35 -21.85 17.01
CA LEU A 100 3.29 -23.27 16.66
C LEU A 100 2.26 -23.97 17.54
N ARG A 101 1.68 -25.07 17.05
CA ARG A 101 0.59 -25.82 17.71
C ARG A 101 0.95 -26.32 19.12
N ASN A 102 2.23 -26.56 19.39
CA ASN A 102 2.74 -26.96 20.70
C ASN A 102 3.05 -25.78 21.66
N ARG A 103 2.80 -24.53 21.24
CA ARG A 103 3.10 -23.30 22.02
C ARG A 103 1.87 -22.40 22.20
N ILE A 104 0.67 -22.97 22.16
CA ILE A 104 -0.60 -22.21 22.11
C ILE A 104 -0.93 -21.51 23.44
N LYS A 105 -0.86 -22.21 24.58
CA LYS A 105 -1.59 -21.82 25.80
C LYS A 105 -1.33 -20.38 26.27
N ASP A 106 -0.10 -19.88 26.21
CA ASP A 106 0.23 -18.50 26.62
C ASP A 106 0.98 -17.68 25.56
N GLY A 107 1.38 -18.32 24.46
CA GLY A 107 2.30 -17.71 23.48
C GLY A 107 1.63 -16.62 22.64
N LEU A 108 0.39 -16.84 22.21
CA LEU A 108 -0.29 -15.98 21.24
C LEU A 108 -0.80 -14.71 21.91
N LYS A 109 -1.46 -14.83 23.06
CA LYS A 109 -1.96 -13.70 23.86
C LYS A 109 -0.82 -12.75 24.24
N LYS A 110 0.28 -13.27 24.80
CA LYS A 110 1.45 -12.47 25.17
C LYS A 110 2.08 -11.78 23.96
N GLN A 111 2.10 -12.46 22.81
CA GLN A 111 2.61 -11.88 21.58
C GLN A 111 1.74 -10.72 21.09
N VAL A 112 0.42 -10.89 21.04
CA VAL A 112 -0.53 -9.83 20.66
C VAL A 112 -0.41 -8.64 21.61
N GLU A 113 -0.36 -8.87 22.92
CA GLU A 113 -0.22 -7.82 23.93
C GLU A 113 1.07 -7.03 23.77
N THR A 114 2.20 -7.71 23.51
CA THR A 114 3.48 -7.04 23.20
C THR A 114 3.38 -6.16 21.95
N LEU A 115 2.69 -6.64 20.91
CA LEU A 115 2.54 -5.91 19.65
C LEU A 115 1.60 -4.69 19.79
N LYS A 116 0.53 -4.84 20.59
CA LYS A 116 -0.37 -3.72 20.92
C LYS A 116 0.36 -2.66 21.75
N GLN A 117 1.11 -3.06 22.77
CA GLN A 117 1.89 -2.12 23.58
C GLN A 117 2.89 -1.36 22.72
N TYR A 118 3.63 -2.05 21.84
CA TYR A 118 4.52 -1.39 20.90
C TYR A 118 3.78 -0.36 20.02
N ALA A 119 2.59 -0.71 19.52
CA ALA A 119 1.81 0.21 18.70
C ALA A 119 1.37 1.45 19.51
N GLU A 120 0.89 1.27 20.74
CA GLU A 120 0.52 2.35 21.66
C GLU A 120 1.71 3.28 21.96
N ASP A 121 2.86 2.72 22.32
CA ASP A 121 4.09 3.46 22.64
C ASP A 121 4.58 4.31 21.44
N ASN A 122 4.26 3.89 20.21
CA ASN A 122 4.64 4.56 18.97
C ASN A 122 3.50 5.36 18.33
N ASN A 123 2.37 5.56 19.01
CA ASN A 123 1.18 6.25 18.50
C ASN A 123 0.66 5.67 17.17
N ILE A 124 0.75 4.35 17.00
CA ILE A 124 0.24 3.62 15.85
C ILE A 124 -1.15 3.08 16.18
N ILE A 125 -2.16 3.54 15.44
CA ILE A 125 -3.51 2.97 15.51
C ILE A 125 -3.51 1.60 14.83
N VAL A 126 -4.00 0.58 15.54
CA VAL A 126 -4.18 -0.78 15.03
C VAL A 126 -5.66 -0.99 14.73
N ASP A 127 -5.98 -1.35 13.50
CA ASP A 127 -7.35 -1.57 13.04
C ASP A 127 -7.80 -3.01 13.28
N GLU A 128 -6.91 -3.99 13.06
CA GLU A 128 -7.25 -5.42 13.12
C GLU A 128 -6.11 -6.26 13.71
N VAL A 129 -6.46 -7.42 14.27
CA VAL A 129 -5.52 -8.38 14.85
C VAL A 129 -5.76 -9.77 14.26
N TYR A 130 -4.71 -10.33 13.69
CA TYR A 130 -4.66 -11.67 13.14
C TYR A 130 -3.87 -12.61 14.04
N GLU A 131 -4.55 -13.65 14.50
CA GLU A 131 -3.99 -14.68 15.37
C GLU A 131 -4.00 -16.04 14.66
N GLU A 132 -2.82 -16.63 14.43
CA GLU A 132 -2.72 -17.87 13.66
C GLU A 132 -1.86 -18.95 14.34
N VAL A 133 -2.32 -20.20 14.26
CA VAL A 133 -1.57 -21.38 14.71
C VAL A 133 -1.09 -22.15 13.49
N GLY A 134 0.23 -22.19 13.27
CA GLY A 134 0.78 -22.85 12.10
C GLY A 134 2.29 -22.84 12.02
N SER A 135 2.84 -23.71 11.17
CA SER A 135 4.27 -23.76 10.86
C SER A 135 4.69 -22.51 10.08
N GLY A 136 5.83 -21.91 10.44
CA GLY A 136 6.45 -20.81 9.70
C GLY A 136 6.88 -21.16 8.27
N PHE A 137 6.95 -22.45 7.94
CA PHE A 137 7.25 -22.98 6.61
C PHE A 137 6.00 -23.23 5.74
N ASN A 138 4.79 -23.16 6.33
CA ASN A 138 3.56 -23.30 5.57
C ASN A 138 3.17 -21.97 4.93
N PHE A 139 3.27 -21.85 3.61
CA PHE A 139 2.82 -20.68 2.85
C PHE A 139 1.32 -20.73 2.48
N ASN A 140 0.62 -21.83 2.78
CA ASN A 140 -0.83 -21.96 2.62
C ASN A 140 -1.57 -21.71 3.94
N ARG A 141 -1.08 -20.75 4.72
CA ARG A 141 -1.71 -20.33 5.97
C ARG A 141 -2.82 -19.33 5.64
N GLU A 142 -4.03 -19.61 6.11
CA GLU A 142 -5.25 -18.91 5.74
C GLU A 142 -5.15 -17.41 6.05
N LYS A 143 -4.87 -17.05 7.30
CA LYS A 143 -4.83 -15.64 7.73
C LYS A 143 -3.64 -14.89 7.16
N TRP A 144 -2.50 -15.58 7.04
CA TRP A 144 -1.33 -15.00 6.42
C TRP A 144 -1.57 -14.69 4.94
N ASN A 145 -2.18 -15.60 4.18
CA ASN A 145 -2.54 -15.35 2.77
C ASN A 145 -3.58 -14.26 2.63
N GLU A 146 -4.59 -14.23 3.50
CA GLU A 146 -5.58 -13.15 3.54
C GLU A 146 -4.90 -11.78 3.70
N ILE A 147 -3.93 -11.65 4.62
CA ILE A 147 -3.15 -10.42 4.78
C ILE A 147 -2.41 -10.07 3.48
N ILE A 148 -1.75 -11.03 2.83
CA ILE A 148 -1.01 -10.78 1.58
C ILE A 148 -1.95 -10.32 0.45
N GLU A 149 -3.12 -10.93 0.31
CA GLU A 149 -4.13 -10.56 -0.67
C GLU A 149 -4.67 -9.15 -0.40
N ARG A 150 -5.00 -8.84 0.86
CA ARG A 150 -5.47 -7.52 1.27
C ARG A 150 -4.40 -6.43 1.13
N CYS A 151 -3.12 -6.74 1.32
CA CYS A 151 -2.01 -5.86 0.97
C CYS A 151 -1.99 -5.55 -0.53
N ARG A 152 -2.18 -6.56 -1.38
CA ARG A 152 -2.24 -6.39 -2.84
C ARG A 152 -3.43 -5.54 -3.28
N ASP A 153 -4.55 -5.62 -2.57
CA ASP A 153 -5.77 -4.85 -2.86
C ASP A 153 -5.79 -3.44 -2.25
N ASN A 154 -4.65 -3.01 -1.68
CA ASN A 154 -4.44 -1.73 -0.98
C ASN A 154 -5.33 -1.54 0.27
N GLU A 155 -5.83 -2.63 0.85
CA GLU A 155 -6.65 -2.58 2.06
C GLU A 155 -5.81 -2.53 3.34
N ILE A 156 -4.58 -3.02 3.29
CA ILE A 156 -3.62 -3.03 4.39
C ILE A 156 -2.38 -2.26 3.94
N ARG A 157 -1.98 -1.25 4.72
CA ARG A 157 -0.75 -0.46 4.46
C ARG A 157 0.39 -0.82 5.41
N ARG A 158 0.08 -1.46 6.53
CA ARG A 158 1.07 -1.75 7.58
C ARG A 158 0.76 -3.07 8.26
N VAL A 159 1.78 -3.91 8.40
CA VAL A 159 1.71 -5.18 9.13
C VAL A 159 2.71 -5.16 10.27
N ILE A 160 2.24 -5.27 11.51
CA ILE A 160 3.08 -5.34 12.70
C ILE A 160 3.25 -6.80 13.08
N ILE A 161 4.50 -7.27 13.15
CA ILE A 161 4.86 -8.64 13.50
C ILE A 161 5.83 -8.67 14.67
N TYR A 162 5.76 -9.75 15.45
CA TYR A 162 6.65 -9.89 16.60
C TYR A 162 8.10 -10.11 16.21
N SER A 163 8.39 -11.01 15.27
CA SER A 163 9.73 -11.29 14.77
C SER A 163 9.65 -11.84 13.35
N LYS A 164 10.73 -11.77 12.58
CA LYS A 164 10.76 -12.21 11.17
C LYS A 164 10.24 -13.65 10.98
N ASP A 165 10.61 -14.57 11.87
CA ASP A 165 10.20 -15.98 11.82
C ASP A 165 8.70 -16.20 12.09
N ARG A 166 8.02 -15.21 12.67
CA ARG A 166 6.57 -15.25 12.90
C ARG A 166 5.82 -15.00 11.61
N PHE A 167 6.37 -14.15 10.76
CA PHE A 167 5.87 -13.94 9.42
C PHE A 167 6.17 -15.13 8.52
N VAL A 168 7.45 -15.42 8.24
CA VAL A 168 7.88 -16.59 7.47
C VAL A 168 9.21 -17.11 7.99
N LYS A 169 9.42 -18.43 7.96
CA LYS A 169 10.66 -19.01 8.51
C LYS A 169 11.87 -18.82 7.60
N ILE A 170 11.66 -18.71 6.30
CA ILE A 170 12.68 -18.50 5.26
C ILE A 170 12.14 -17.48 4.25
N GLY A 171 13.04 -16.67 3.68
CA GLY A 171 12.72 -15.75 2.59
C GLY A 171 12.01 -14.48 3.03
N TYR A 172 12.13 -14.09 4.30
CA TYR A 172 11.50 -12.88 4.84
C TYR A 172 11.84 -11.64 4.02
N GLU A 173 13.12 -11.45 3.67
CA GLU A 173 13.62 -10.31 2.91
C GLU A 173 12.98 -10.21 1.51
N TRP A 174 12.57 -11.34 0.93
CA TRP A 174 11.83 -11.32 -0.33
C TRP A 174 10.42 -10.78 -0.14
N PHE A 175 9.71 -11.23 0.90
CA PHE A 175 8.36 -10.74 1.19
C PHE A 175 8.36 -9.29 1.65
N GLU A 176 9.34 -8.87 2.44
CA GLU A 176 9.52 -7.47 2.84
C GLU A 176 9.68 -6.57 1.61
N ARG A 177 10.58 -6.93 0.67
CA ARG A 177 10.72 -6.19 -0.59
C ARG A 177 9.44 -6.21 -1.44
N PHE A 178 8.73 -7.33 -1.47
CA PHE A 178 7.47 -7.46 -2.19
C PHE A 178 6.40 -6.54 -1.60
N LEU A 179 6.17 -6.57 -0.29
CA LEU A 179 5.21 -5.70 0.39
C LEU A 179 5.60 -4.23 0.29
N ASN A 180 6.87 -3.88 0.44
CA ASN A 180 7.34 -2.51 0.24
C ASN A 180 7.09 -2.01 -1.19
N SER A 181 7.13 -2.89 -2.20
CA SER A 181 6.79 -2.53 -3.59
C SER A 181 5.30 -2.21 -3.80
N LEU A 182 4.46 -2.65 -2.86
CA LEU A 182 3.03 -2.35 -2.77
C LEU A 182 2.73 -1.17 -1.83
N ASP A 183 3.75 -0.41 -1.39
CA ASP A 183 3.62 0.65 -0.39
C ASP A 183 3.12 0.14 0.98
N VAL A 184 3.38 -1.14 1.28
CA VAL A 184 3.05 -1.77 2.56
C VAL A 184 4.28 -1.87 3.43
N GLU A 185 4.23 -1.24 4.60
CA GLU A 185 5.27 -1.28 5.63
C GLU A 185 5.12 -2.53 6.49
N ILE A 186 6.21 -3.29 6.71
CA ILE A 186 6.24 -4.37 7.70
C ILE A 186 7.11 -3.95 8.90
N ILE A 187 6.51 -3.94 10.09
CA ILE A 187 7.19 -3.54 11.33
C ILE A 187 7.54 -4.78 12.13
N VAL A 188 8.81 -4.95 12.47
CA VAL A 188 9.31 -6.06 13.29
C VAL A 188 9.64 -5.56 14.68
N VAL A 189 8.92 -6.02 15.71
CA VAL A 189 9.08 -5.52 17.08
C VAL A 189 10.29 -6.13 17.81
N LYS A 190 10.59 -7.40 17.55
CA LYS A 190 11.72 -8.11 18.15
C LYS A 190 12.67 -8.60 17.07
N GLU A 191 13.89 -8.08 17.12
CA GLU A 191 14.98 -8.66 16.35
C GLU A 191 15.31 -10.06 16.89
N ASN A 192 15.49 -11.02 15.99
CA ASN A 192 15.96 -12.33 16.39
C ASN A 192 17.38 -12.18 16.93
N SER A 193 17.58 -12.40 18.23
CA SER A 193 18.92 -12.69 18.76
C SER A 193 19.46 -13.87 17.95
N ALA A 194 20.57 -13.66 17.24
CA ALA A 194 21.28 -14.75 16.59
C ALA A 194 21.56 -15.82 17.66
N GLY A 195 20.98 -17.00 17.47
CA GLY A 195 21.24 -18.17 18.30
C GLY A 195 22.57 -18.80 17.94
#